data_AF-R0I2I6-F1
#
_entry.id   AF-R0I2I6-F1
#
_cell.length_a   1.000
_cell.length_b   1.000
_cell.length_c   1.000
_cell.angle_alpha   90.00
_cell.angle_beta   90.00
_cell.angle_gamma   90.00
#
_symmetry.space_group_name_H-M   'P 1'
#
loop_
_entity.id
_entity.type
_entity.pdbx_description
1 polymer ?
#
loop_
_entity_poly.entity_id
_entity_poly.type
_entity_poly.pdbx_seq_one_letter_code
_entity_poly.pdbx_strand_id
1 'polypeptide(L)'
;MAKISFLLFAVALMAFLHAYEARHVVNLGESFEKDLHKAEARIKEELKAKKMNIRGLTSEVKTLSKSEVVLNELGDAYKKDKNLKPYEKKLKNFSKIINLKKAPAPPAAKKKKSESIIQTILKDFGLNGGRN
;
A
#
# COMPACT_ATOMS: atom_id res chain seq x y z
N MET A 1 23.53 -64.20 -5.33
CA MET A 1 22.23 -63.53 -5.06
C MET A 1 22.41 -62.12 -4.47
N ALA A 2 23.05 -61.95 -3.31
CA ALA A 2 23.13 -60.64 -2.62
C ALA A 2 23.81 -59.51 -3.42
N LYS A 3 24.85 -59.81 -4.21
CA LYS A 3 25.59 -58.80 -5.00
C LYS A 3 24.76 -58.16 -6.11
N ILE A 4 23.88 -58.94 -6.76
CA ILE A 4 23.00 -58.46 -7.83
C ILE A 4 21.85 -57.63 -7.23
N SER A 5 21.32 -58.06 -6.07
CA SER A 5 20.30 -57.32 -5.34
C SER A 5 20.81 -55.95 -4.85
N PHE A 6 22.05 -55.88 -4.37
CA PHE A 6 22.66 -54.61 -3.98
C PHE A 6 22.85 -53.65 -5.16
N LEU A 7 23.24 -54.18 -6.33
CA LEU A 7 23.40 -53.38 -7.54
C LEU A 7 22.05 -52.79 -8.01
N LEU A 8 21.00 -53.61 -8.01
CA LEU A 8 19.65 -53.16 -8.36
C LEU A 8 19.11 -52.13 -7.37
N PHE A 9 19.41 -52.28 -6.08
CA PHE A 9 19.06 -51.31 -5.05
C PHE A 9 19.76 -49.95 -5.27
N ALA A 10 21.05 -49.96 -5.59
CA ALA A 10 21.80 -48.74 -5.90
C ALA A 10 21.25 -48.03 -7.14
N VAL A 11 20.92 -48.77 -8.20
CA VAL A 11 20.31 -48.20 -9.42
C VAL A 11 18.93 -47.61 -9.14
N ALA A 12 18.11 -48.28 -8.32
CA ALA A 12 16.80 -47.75 -7.92
C ALA A 12 16.94 -46.44 -7.12
N LEU A 13 17.87 -46.36 -6.17
CA LEU A 13 18.12 -45.13 -5.41
C LEU A 13 18.53 -43.96 -6.31
N MET A 14 19.43 -44.20 -7.27
CA MET A 14 19.85 -43.16 -8.23
C MET A 14 18.69 -42.70 -9.12
N ALA A 15 17.80 -43.60 -9.53
CA ALA A 15 16.61 -43.24 -10.30
C ALA A 15 15.60 -42.43 -9.46
N PHE A 16 15.41 -42.80 -8.18
CA PHE A 16 14.56 -42.04 -7.25
C PHE A 16 15.11 -40.64 -6.95
N LEU A 17 16.43 -40.50 -6.78
CA LEU A 17 17.11 -39.21 -6.62
C LEU A 17 16.89 -38.31 -7.84
N HIS A 18 17.13 -38.82 -9.05
CA HIS A 18 16.86 -38.06 -10.27
C HIS A 18 15.39 -37.67 -10.45
N ALA A 19 14.45 -38.58 -10.13
CA ALA A 19 13.03 -38.28 -10.22
C ALA A 19 12.57 -37.26 -9.17
N TYR A 20 13.16 -37.30 -7.97
CA TYR A 20 12.90 -36.36 -6.88
C TYR A 20 13.41 -34.95 -7.23
N GLU A 21 14.64 -34.84 -7.74
CA GLU A 21 15.22 -33.58 -8.19
C GLU A 21 14.43 -32.99 -9.36
N ALA A 22 14.09 -33.78 -10.38
CA ALA A 22 13.30 -33.31 -11.53
C ALA A 22 11.92 -32.79 -11.12
N ARG A 23 11.23 -33.45 -10.18
CA ARG A 23 9.94 -32.96 -9.65
C ARG A 23 10.08 -31.66 -8.84
N HIS A 24 11.14 -31.53 -8.04
CA HIS A 24 11.35 -30.34 -7.23
C HIS A 24 11.76 -29.12 -8.06
N VAL A 25 12.59 -29.31 -9.10
CA VAL A 25 13.00 -28.23 -10.02
C VAL A 25 11.81 -27.71 -10.85
N VAL A 26 10.93 -28.59 -11.32
CA VAL A 26 9.72 -28.20 -12.08
C VAL A 26 8.74 -27.42 -11.19
N ASN A 27 8.51 -27.85 -9.95
CA ASN A 27 7.64 -27.12 -9.02
C ASN A 27 8.22 -25.76 -8.57
N LEU A 28 9.55 -25.65 -8.46
CA LEU A 28 10.21 -24.37 -8.18
C LEU A 28 10.01 -23.38 -9.34
N GLY A 29 10.21 -23.81 -10.58
CA GLY A 29 10.02 -22.97 -11.77
C GLY A 29 8.61 -22.40 -11.88
N GLU A 30 7.57 -23.23 -11.79
CA GLU A 30 6.18 -22.77 -11.89
C GLU A 30 5.74 -21.90 -10.72
N SER A 31 6.17 -22.21 -9.48
CA SER A 31 5.82 -21.39 -8.32
C SER A 31 6.50 -20.01 -8.39
N PHE A 32 7.76 -19.99 -8.84
CA PHE A 32 8.53 -18.76 -9.00
C PHE A 32 7.96 -17.87 -10.11
N GLU A 33 7.52 -18.46 -11.23
CA GLU A 33 6.87 -17.73 -12.32
C GLU A 33 5.53 -17.10 -11.89
N LYS A 34 4.72 -17.84 -11.11
CA LYS A 34 3.48 -17.34 -10.52
C LYS A 34 3.74 -16.20 -9.54
N ASP A 35 4.75 -16.34 -8.69
CA ASP A 35 5.13 -15.31 -7.73
C ASP A 35 5.70 -14.06 -8.42
N LEU A 36 6.45 -14.23 -9.50
CA LEU A 36 6.96 -13.14 -10.34
C LEU A 36 5.83 -12.35 -10.99
N HIS A 37 4.86 -13.03 -11.62
CA HIS A 37 3.69 -12.37 -12.20
C HIS A 37 2.84 -11.65 -11.14
N LYS A 38 2.70 -12.24 -9.95
CA LYS A 38 1.98 -11.61 -8.84
C LYS A 38 2.72 -10.36 -8.34
N ALA A 39 4.05 -10.40 -8.25
CA ALA A 39 4.86 -9.25 -7.90
C ALA A 39 4.76 -8.14 -8.97
N GLU A 40 4.83 -8.49 -10.25
CA GLU A 40 4.66 -7.56 -11.37
C GLU A 40 3.29 -6.87 -11.34
N ALA A 41 2.21 -7.64 -11.13
CA ALA A 41 0.86 -7.10 -11.02
C ALA A 41 0.73 -6.12 -9.84
N ARG A 42 1.30 -6.45 -8.68
CA ARG A 42 1.32 -5.55 -7.51
C ARG A 42 2.09 -4.26 -7.79
N ILE A 43 3.27 -4.36 -8.41
CA ILE A 43 4.07 -3.18 -8.80
C ILE A 43 3.29 -2.30 -9.76
N LYS A 44 2.59 -2.88 -10.74
CA LYS A 44 1.78 -2.13 -11.71
C LYS A 44 0.63 -1.37 -11.05
N GLU A 45 -0.09 -2.01 -10.13
CA GLU A 45 -1.16 -1.36 -9.37
C GLU A 45 -0.61 -0.27 -8.45
N GLU A 46 0.50 -0.52 -7.75
CA GLU A 46 1.15 0.51 -6.94
C GLU A 46 1.62 1.71 -7.79
N LEU A 47 2.18 1.46 -8.96
CA LEU A 47 2.62 2.50 -9.89
C LEU A 47 1.44 3.34 -10.35
N LYS A 48 0.32 2.70 -10.69
CA LYS A 48 -0.93 3.39 -11.07
C LYS A 48 -1.47 4.23 -9.91
N ALA A 49 -1.53 3.68 -8.70
CA ALA A 49 -1.96 4.39 -7.50
C ALA A 49 -1.07 5.61 -7.21
N LYS A 50 0.26 5.43 -7.25
CA LYS A 50 1.22 6.53 -7.08
C LYS A 50 1.06 7.60 -8.15
N LYS A 51 0.84 7.22 -9.42
CA LYS A 51 0.60 8.18 -10.51
C LYS A 51 -0.68 9.01 -10.29
N MET A 52 -1.77 8.38 -9.81
CA MET A 52 -2.98 9.12 -9.44
C MET A 52 -2.73 10.07 -8.27
N ASN A 53 -2.00 9.61 -7.24
CA ASN A 53 -1.64 10.44 -6.09
C ASN A 53 -0.81 11.66 -6.50
N ILE A 54 0.21 11.47 -7.34
CA ILE A 54 1.01 12.57 -7.88
C ILE A 54 0.12 13.56 -8.64
N ARG A 55 -0.78 13.09 -9.51
CA ARG A 55 -1.71 13.97 -10.23
C ARG A 55 -2.61 14.76 -9.27
N GLY A 56 -3.11 14.11 -8.22
CA GLY A 56 -3.88 14.76 -7.15
C GLY A 56 -3.06 15.84 -6.45
N LEU A 57 -1.83 15.51 -6.06
CA LEU A 57 -0.92 16.43 -5.39
C LEU A 57 -0.55 17.63 -6.28
N THR A 58 -0.29 17.42 -7.57
CA THR A 58 -0.06 18.51 -8.54
C THR A 58 -1.25 19.46 -8.62
N SER A 59 -2.48 18.94 -8.58
CA SER A 59 -3.68 19.79 -8.56
C SER A 59 -3.80 20.60 -7.28
N GLU A 60 -3.38 20.04 -6.14
CA GLU A 60 -3.36 20.70 -4.84
C GLU A 60 -2.32 21.81 -4.80
N VAL A 61 -1.09 21.52 -5.21
CA VAL A 61 -0.02 22.52 -5.32
C VAL A 61 -0.45 23.67 -6.22
N LYS A 62 -1.09 23.39 -7.37
CA LYS A 62 -1.60 24.44 -8.26
C LYS A 62 -2.68 25.30 -7.59
N THR A 63 -3.52 24.70 -6.76
CA THR A 63 -4.57 25.41 -6.03
C THR A 63 -3.97 26.28 -4.94
N LEU A 64 -3.01 25.75 -4.16
CA LEU A 64 -2.29 26.47 -3.11
C LEU A 64 -1.48 27.64 -3.68
N SER A 65 -0.78 27.44 -4.79
CA SER A 65 -0.03 28.49 -5.48
C SER A 65 -0.93 29.65 -5.91
N LYS A 66 -2.13 29.38 -6.42
CA LYS A 66 -3.12 30.43 -6.71
C LYS A 66 -3.58 31.17 -5.44
N SER A 67 -3.77 30.44 -4.35
CA SER A 67 -4.15 31.04 -3.06
C SER A 67 -3.05 31.96 -2.54
N GLU A 68 -1.78 31.55 -2.65
CA GLU A 68 -0.62 32.34 -2.25
C GLU A 68 -0.54 33.66 -3.02
N VAL A 69 -0.71 33.64 -4.34
CA VAL A 69 -0.75 34.86 -5.16
C VAL A 69 -1.86 35.80 -4.69
N VAL A 70 -3.07 35.28 -4.44
CA VAL A 70 -4.20 36.10 -3.96
C VAL A 70 -3.95 36.67 -2.57
N LEU A 71 -3.29 35.92 -1.68
CA LEU A 71 -2.92 36.41 -0.35
C LEU A 71 -1.85 37.52 -0.43
N ASN A 72 -0.88 37.38 -1.33
CA ASN A 72 0.12 38.41 -1.57
C ASN A 72 -0.52 39.69 -2.13
N GLU A 73 -1.40 39.57 -3.14
CA GLU A 73 -2.17 40.70 -3.68
C GLU A 73 -3.02 41.39 -2.59
N LEU A 74 -3.66 40.61 -1.72
CA LEU A 74 -4.45 41.12 -0.60
C LEU A 74 -3.56 41.87 0.41
N GLY A 75 -2.40 41.31 0.76
CA GLY A 75 -1.44 41.93 1.66
C GLY A 75 -0.91 43.26 1.11
N ASP A 76 -0.62 43.31 -0.19
CA ASP A 76 -0.19 44.54 -0.86
C ASP A 76 -1.30 45.58 -0.97
N ALA A 77 -2.54 45.15 -1.21
CA ALA A 77 -3.70 46.05 -1.22
C ALA A 77 -3.94 46.65 0.17
N TYR A 78 -3.82 45.84 1.23
CA TYR A 78 -3.95 46.28 2.62
C TYR A 78 -2.88 47.31 3.00
N LYS A 79 -1.60 47.05 2.66
CA LYS A 79 -0.49 48.00 2.89
C LYS A 79 -0.67 49.34 2.17
N LYS A 80 -1.49 49.39 1.12
CA LYS A 80 -1.72 50.57 0.26
C LYS A 80 -3.08 51.24 0.53
N ASP A 81 -3.78 50.89 1.61
CA ASP A 81 -5.15 51.33 1.93
C ASP A 81 -6.13 51.22 0.76
N LYS A 82 -5.95 50.20 -0.08
CA LYS A 82 -6.84 49.93 -1.21
C LYS A 82 -8.06 49.13 -0.75
N ASN A 83 -9.18 49.33 -1.46
CA ASN A 83 -10.43 48.64 -1.17
C ASN A 83 -10.28 47.10 -1.25
N LEU A 84 -10.57 46.41 -0.14
CA LEU A 84 -10.40 44.96 0.02
C LEU A 84 -11.65 44.16 -0.37
N LYS A 85 -12.81 44.80 -0.60
CA LYS A 85 -14.08 44.12 -0.97
C LYS A 85 -13.93 43.14 -2.15
N PRO A 86 -13.14 43.42 -3.21
CA PRO A 86 -12.96 42.49 -4.32
C PRO A 86 -12.30 41.16 -3.91
N TYR A 87 -11.50 41.16 -2.85
CA TYR A 87 -10.77 39.98 -2.38
C TYR A 87 -11.57 39.14 -1.40
N GLU A 88 -12.54 39.72 -0.68
CA GLU A 88 -13.39 39.00 0.27
C GLU A 88 -14.14 37.83 -0.39
N LYS A 89 -14.65 38.05 -1.61
CA LYS A 89 -15.34 37.01 -2.39
C LYS A 89 -14.38 35.88 -2.80
N LYS A 90 -13.14 36.22 -3.19
CA LYS A 90 -12.10 35.23 -3.52
C LYS A 90 -11.73 34.41 -2.28
N LEU A 91 -11.53 35.06 -1.14
CA LEU A 91 -11.16 34.44 0.13
C LEU A 91 -12.24 33.47 0.66
N LYS A 92 -13.51 33.87 0.58
CA LYS A 92 -14.66 33.00 0.92
C LYS A 92 -14.74 31.75 0.04
N ASN A 93 -14.38 31.87 -1.25
CA ASN A 93 -14.35 30.72 -2.15
C ASN A 93 -13.18 29.78 -1.82
N PHE A 94 -12.00 30.31 -1.48
CA PHE A 94 -10.86 29.51 -1.04
C PHE A 94 -11.16 28.75 0.26
N SER A 95 -11.75 29.40 1.27
CA SER A 95 -12.08 28.73 2.53
C SER A 95 -13.08 27.59 2.32
N LYS A 96 -14.06 27.75 1.44
CA LYS A 96 -14.98 26.67 1.04
C LYS A 96 -14.25 25.49 0.41
N ILE A 97 -13.33 25.73 -0.53
CA ILE A 97 -12.59 24.66 -1.21
C ILE A 97 -11.70 23.88 -0.21
N ILE A 98 -11.01 24.59 0.68
CA ILE A 98 -10.16 23.98 1.71
C ILE A 98 -11.01 23.17 2.70
N ASN A 99 -12.16 23.70 3.11
CA ASN A 99 -13.07 23.01 4.03
C ASN A 99 -13.77 21.80 3.37
N LEU A 100 -14.10 21.85 2.08
CA LEU A 100 -14.60 20.69 1.34
C LEU A 100 -13.55 19.58 1.22
N LYS A 101 -12.27 19.94 1.00
CA LYS A 101 -11.18 18.94 0.94
C LYS A 101 -10.81 18.35 2.30
N LYS A 102 -11.12 19.04 3.41
CA LYS A 102 -10.94 18.50 4.77
C LYS A 102 -11.93 17.38 5.13
N ALA A 103 -12.92 17.07 4.29
CA ALA A 103 -13.76 15.87 4.43
C ALA A 103 -13.47 14.93 3.24
N PRO A 104 -12.70 13.87 3.52
CA PRO A 104 -13.32 12.70 4.09
C PRO A 104 -12.94 12.59 5.56
N ALA A 105 -13.93 12.60 6.44
CA ALA A 105 -13.79 11.79 7.64
C ALA A 105 -13.35 10.40 7.14
N PRO A 106 -12.25 9.81 7.65
CA PRO A 106 -11.90 8.44 7.29
C PRO A 106 -13.18 7.61 7.44
N PRO A 107 -13.63 6.91 6.37
CA PRO A 107 -14.93 6.28 6.31
C PRO A 107 -15.06 5.46 7.57
N ALA A 108 -15.94 5.88 8.49
CA ALA A 108 -16.08 5.41 9.86
C ALA A 108 -15.28 4.13 10.05
N ALA A 109 -13.99 4.30 10.36
CA ALA A 109 -13.11 3.18 10.53
C ALA A 109 -13.69 2.50 11.76
N LYS A 110 -14.50 1.47 11.53
CA LYS A 110 -14.88 0.51 12.53
C LYS A 110 -13.55 0.20 13.19
N LYS A 111 -13.36 0.68 14.42
CA LYS A 111 -12.16 0.49 15.21
C LYS A 111 -12.08 -1.00 15.53
N LYS A 112 -11.84 -1.85 14.52
CA LYS A 112 -11.24 -3.14 14.72
C LYS A 112 -9.80 -2.78 15.03
N LYS A 113 -9.53 -2.54 16.32
CA LYS A 113 -8.18 -2.52 16.86
C LYS A 113 -7.51 -3.74 16.23
N SER A 114 -6.48 -3.53 15.42
CA SER A 114 -5.63 -4.64 14.99
C SER A 114 -5.16 -5.31 16.28
N GLU A 115 -5.70 -6.49 16.59
CA GLU A 115 -5.24 -7.28 17.72
C GLU A 115 -3.73 -7.40 17.54
N SER A 116 -2.99 -6.97 18.57
CA SER A 116 -1.54 -7.07 18.55
C SER A 116 -1.18 -8.52 18.26
N ILE A 117 -0.13 -8.77 17.48
CA ILE A 117 0.38 -10.14 17.20
C ILE A 117 0.51 -10.94 18.51
N ILE A 118 0.84 -10.28 19.61
CA ILE A 118 0.91 -10.85 20.96
C ILE A 118 -0.46 -11.36 21.43
N GLN A 119 -1.55 -10.64 21.18
CA GLN A 119 -2.92 -11.09 21.52
C GLN A 119 -3.36 -12.29 20.67
N THR A 120 -2.99 -12.34 19.40
CA THR A 120 -3.26 -13.50 18.53
C THR A 120 -2.51 -14.73 19.03
N ILE A 121 -1.23 -14.59 19.34
CA ILE A 121 -0.39 -15.66 19.89
C ILE A 121 -0.97 -16.15 21.23
N LEU A 122 -1.29 -15.26 22.16
CA LEU A 122 -1.87 -15.64 23.46
C LEU A 122 -3.21 -16.40 23.34
N LYS A 123 -3.99 -16.10 22.30
CA LYS A 123 -5.25 -16.80 22.01
C LYS A 123 -5.00 -18.21 21.46
N ASP A 124 -4.04 -18.38 20.57
CA ASP A 124 -3.69 -19.67 20.00
C ASP A 124 -3.11 -20.64 21.04
N PHE A 125 -2.43 -20.11 22.07
CA PHE A 125 -1.94 -20.90 23.20
C PHE A 125 -2.97 -21.13 24.31
N GLY A 126 -4.21 -20.64 24.18
CA GLY A 126 -5.26 -20.79 25.21
C GLY A 126 -4.96 -20.03 26.51
N LEU A 127 -4.01 -19.10 26.49
CA LEU A 127 -3.50 -18.35 27.65
C LEU A 127 -4.20 -17.01 27.83
N ASN A 128 -5.29 -16.75 27.09
CA ASN A 128 -6.11 -15.56 27.27
C ASN A 128 -6.95 -15.72 28.55
N GLY A 129 -6.27 -15.53 29.69
CA GLY A 129 -6.84 -15.66 31.03
C GLY A 129 -8.12 -14.84 31.15
N GLY A 130 -9.23 -15.56 31.36
CA GLY A 130 -10.54 -14.99 31.55
C GLY A 130 -10.56 -13.95 32.67
N ARG A 131 -11.32 -12.89 32.45
CA ARG A 131 -11.93 -12.09 33.51
C ARG A 131 -13.39 -11.90 33.16
N ASN A 132 -14.20 -12.73 33.83
CA ASN A 132 -15.66 -12.78 33.99
C ASN A 132 -16.49 -13.02 32.72
#